data_AF-A0A2S9SLP7-F1
#
_entry.id   AF-A0A2S9SLP7-F1
#
_cell.length_a   1.000
_cell.length_b   1.000
_cell.length_c   1.000
_cell.angle_alpha   90.00
_cell.angle_beta   90.00
_cell.angle_gamma   90.00
#
_symmetry.space_group_name_H-M   'P 1'
#
loop_
_entity.id
_entity.type
_entity.pdbx_description
1 polymer ?
#
loop_
_entity_poly.entity_id
_entity_poly.type
_entity_poly.pdbx_seq_one_letter_code
_entity_poly.pdbx_strand_id
1 'polypeptide(L)'
;MQKSYIWSLPTRVFHLLFALFILVAFLTDDDKLLKFHAIAGYSILILLVFRLYWGYFGPKYSLFRDFPANKNEAKEFFKNIFSGSFKNEQKYIGHNPLASYVMIAMLIVTFIVIVTGVLAYGIQDGKGLASFLNDSFFKNMKLFKEIHEFFANFLIFLIVMHLVGIAFDRVFHKKHETLNSIATGYKMTDEDESIKLSFLQKLFAIFIFIAFIAFLIFNIYKPDNSLVASKFKPTDYKTENIAFVNECGSCHTLYPTKSIA
;
A
#
# COMPACT_ATOMS: atom_id res chain seq x y z
N MET A 1 -27.12 22.68 -4.05
CA MET A 1 -25.81 22.02 -4.04
C MET A 1 -24.87 22.75 -4.97
N GLN A 2 -23.63 22.96 -4.54
CA GLN A 2 -22.55 23.57 -5.30
C GLN A 2 -21.29 22.69 -5.23
N LYS A 3 -20.31 22.94 -6.11
CA LYS A 3 -19.05 22.18 -6.14
C LYS A 3 -18.07 22.76 -5.13
N SER A 4 -17.67 21.97 -4.15
CA SER A 4 -16.58 22.30 -3.24
C SER A 4 -15.36 21.44 -3.51
N TYR A 5 -14.18 22.06 -3.47
CA TYR A 5 -12.92 21.36 -3.62
C TYR A 5 -12.54 20.69 -2.30
N ILE A 6 -12.72 19.38 -2.20
CA ILE A 6 -12.54 18.61 -0.95
C ILE A 6 -11.21 17.85 -0.97
N TRP A 7 -10.89 17.18 -2.08
CA TRP A 7 -9.70 16.34 -2.18
C TRP A 7 -8.58 17.05 -2.92
N SER A 8 -7.57 17.44 -2.14
CA SER A 8 -6.38 18.09 -2.68
C SER A 8 -5.68 17.22 -3.73
N LEU A 9 -5.04 17.84 -4.73
CA LEU A 9 -4.27 17.14 -5.75
C LEU A 9 -3.22 16.19 -5.13
N PRO A 10 -2.43 16.56 -4.11
CA PRO A 10 -1.54 15.62 -3.43
C PRO A 10 -2.25 14.39 -2.86
N THR A 11 -3.42 14.57 -2.23
CA THR A 11 -4.22 13.45 -1.70
C THR A 11 -4.66 12.51 -2.82
N ARG A 12 -5.09 13.05 -3.97
CA ARG A 12 -5.52 12.26 -5.13
C ARG A 12 -4.37 11.51 -5.80
N VAL A 13 -3.22 12.17 -5.98
CA VAL A 13 -2.01 11.56 -6.52
C VAL A 13 -1.54 10.43 -5.60
N PHE A 14 -1.48 10.67 -4.28
CA PHE A 14 -1.20 9.63 -3.30
C PHE A 14 -2.17 8.46 -3.45
N HIS A 15 -3.48 8.70 -3.47
CA HIS A 15 -4.48 7.63 -3.56
C HIS A 15 -4.28 6.77 -4.82
N LEU A 16 -4.08 7.41 -5.97
CA LEU A 16 -3.84 6.72 -7.24
C LEU A 16 -2.56 5.86 -7.17
N LEU A 17 -1.44 6.46 -6.73
CA LEU A 17 -0.18 5.74 -6.64
C LEU A 17 -0.24 4.61 -5.60
N PHE A 18 -0.89 4.83 -4.47
CA PHE A 18 -1.01 3.83 -3.41
C PHE A 18 -1.82 2.62 -3.89
N ALA A 19 -2.97 2.86 -4.54
CA ALA A 19 -3.77 1.79 -5.13
C ALA A 19 -3.02 1.06 -6.26
N LEU A 20 -2.33 1.80 -7.14
CA LEU A 20 -1.54 1.23 -8.24
C LEU A 20 -0.42 0.35 -7.72
N PHE A 21 0.35 0.79 -6.73
CA PHE A 21 1.49 0.04 -6.23
C PHE A 21 1.06 -1.16 -5.37
N ILE A 22 -0.07 -1.09 -4.67
CA ILE A 22 -0.68 -2.28 -4.05
C ILE A 22 -1.05 -3.31 -5.13
N LEU A 23 -1.65 -2.87 -6.24
CA LEU A 23 -1.95 -3.77 -7.36
C LEU A 23 -0.68 -4.37 -7.97
N VAL A 24 0.37 -3.57 -8.17
CA VAL A 24 1.66 -4.08 -8.66
C VAL A 24 2.24 -5.10 -7.69
N ALA A 25 2.25 -4.82 -6.38
CA ALA A 25 2.74 -5.77 -5.37
C ALA A 25 1.94 -7.08 -5.41
N PHE A 26 0.61 -7.00 -5.52
CA PHE A 26 -0.26 -8.17 -5.65
C PHE A 26 0.02 -8.98 -6.92
N LEU A 27 0.28 -8.34 -8.06
CA LEU A 27 0.54 -9.04 -9.34
C LEU A 27 1.98 -9.58 -9.47
N THR A 28 2.86 -9.26 -8.53
CA THR A 28 4.29 -9.59 -8.59
C THR A 28 4.76 -10.49 -7.46
N ASP A 29 3.83 -11.08 -6.69
CA ASP A 29 4.12 -11.95 -5.54
C ASP A 29 4.73 -13.32 -5.91
N ASP A 30 4.85 -13.63 -7.21
CA ASP A 30 5.59 -14.78 -7.75
C ASP A 30 7.11 -14.65 -7.52
N ASP A 31 7.77 -15.78 -7.23
CA ASP A 31 9.21 -15.85 -6.95
C ASP A 31 10.09 -15.19 -8.04
N LYS A 32 9.68 -15.24 -9.31
CA LYS A 32 10.42 -14.62 -10.43
C LYS A 32 10.30 -13.10 -10.45
N LEU A 33 9.21 -12.58 -9.89
CA LEU A 33 8.89 -11.15 -9.87
C LEU A 33 9.08 -10.54 -8.48
N LEU A 34 9.58 -11.32 -7.51
CA LEU A 34 9.73 -10.91 -6.11
C LEU A 34 10.54 -9.63 -5.92
N LYS A 35 11.51 -9.36 -6.81
CA LYS A 35 12.23 -8.08 -6.82
C LYS A 35 11.29 -6.90 -7.10
N PHE A 36 10.39 -7.01 -8.06
CA PHE A 36 9.39 -6.00 -8.35
C PHE A 36 8.38 -5.86 -7.21
N HIS A 37 7.99 -6.98 -6.59
CA HIS A 37 7.16 -6.97 -5.38
C HIS A 37 7.82 -6.19 -4.24
N ALA A 38 9.10 -6.45 -3.96
CA ALA A 38 9.86 -5.73 -2.93
C ALA A 38 9.97 -4.24 -3.24
N ILE A 39 10.29 -3.86 -4.49
CA ILE A 39 10.32 -2.45 -4.92
C ILE A 39 8.94 -1.80 -4.71
N ALA A 40 7.87 -2.51 -5.07
CA ALA A 40 6.51 -2.01 -4.85
C ALA A 40 6.20 -1.82 -3.36
N GLY A 41 6.61 -2.75 -2.50
CA GLY A 41 6.50 -2.63 -1.04
C GLY A 41 7.22 -1.39 -0.49
N TYR A 42 8.45 -1.12 -0.94
CA TYR A 42 9.19 0.08 -0.56
C TYR A 42 8.56 1.37 -1.11
N SER A 43 8.02 1.34 -2.33
CA SER A 43 7.24 2.44 -2.90
C SER A 43 5.99 2.75 -2.06
N ILE A 44 5.25 1.71 -1.64
CA ILE A 44 4.10 1.86 -0.74
C ILE A 44 4.55 2.45 0.60
N LEU A 45 5.72 2.07 1.13
CA LEU A 45 6.27 2.65 2.36
C LEU A 45 6.48 4.17 2.26
N ILE A 46 7.07 4.66 1.16
CA ILE A 46 7.26 6.10 0.93
C ILE A 46 5.90 6.83 0.89
N LEU A 47 4.93 6.25 0.20
CA LEU A 47 3.57 6.79 0.13
C LEU A 47 2.85 6.74 1.49
N LEU A 48 3.06 5.68 2.26
CA LEU A 48 2.51 5.54 3.62
C LEU A 48 3.09 6.61 4.54
N VAL A 49 4.40 6.86 4.47
CA VAL A 49 5.06 7.97 5.18
C VAL A 49 4.42 9.31 4.79
N PHE A 50 4.26 9.59 3.50
CA PHE A 50 3.51 10.77 3.05
C PHE A 50 2.16 10.85 3.74
N ARG A 51 1.37 9.77 3.72
CA ARG A 51 0.00 9.78 4.24
C ARG A 51 -0.07 9.99 5.75
N LEU A 52 0.84 9.38 6.51
CA LEU A 52 0.91 9.55 7.96
C LEU A 52 1.16 11.01 8.31
N TYR A 53 2.19 11.63 7.73
CA TYR A 53 2.48 13.06 7.92
C TYR A 53 1.34 13.97 7.40
N TRP A 54 0.81 13.68 6.22
CA TRP A 54 -0.32 14.41 5.63
C TRP A 54 -1.59 14.30 6.48
N GLY A 55 -1.74 13.23 7.25
CA GLY A 55 -2.83 13.06 8.22
C GLY A 55 -2.72 13.96 9.46
N TYR A 56 -1.56 14.55 9.74
CA TYR A 56 -1.38 15.44 10.89
C TYR A 56 -1.42 16.93 10.53
N PHE A 57 -0.88 17.31 9.37
CA PHE A 57 -0.79 18.73 8.94
C PHE A 57 -1.34 19.01 7.54
N GLY A 58 -1.94 18.04 6.86
CA GLY A 58 -2.61 18.24 5.57
C GLY A 58 -3.81 19.18 5.65
N PRO A 59 -4.50 19.43 4.52
CA PRO A 59 -5.70 20.26 4.52
C PRO A 59 -6.87 19.57 5.23
N LYS A 60 -7.91 20.36 5.53
CA LYS A 60 -9.21 19.87 6.04
C LYS A 60 -9.68 18.65 5.24
N TYR A 61 -10.28 17.67 5.91
CA TYR A 61 -10.70 16.35 5.41
C TYR A 61 -9.56 15.34 5.16
N SER A 62 -8.31 15.78 5.06
CA SER A 62 -7.15 14.88 5.01
C SER A 62 -6.59 14.56 6.39
N LEU A 63 -6.95 15.32 7.43
CA LEU A 63 -6.44 15.14 8.78
C LEU A 63 -7.12 13.96 9.49
N PHE A 64 -6.37 13.20 10.28
CA PHE A 64 -6.93 12.12 11.11
C PHE A 64 -7.92 12.63 12.16
N ARG A 65 -7.75 13.88 12.62
CA ARG A 65 -8.70 14.51 13.55
C ARG A 65 -10.08 14.77 12.92
N ASP A 66 -10.15 14.84 11.59
CA ASP A 66 -11.40 15.08 10.85
C ASP A 66 -12.15 13.77 10.60
N PHE A 67 -11.60 12.63 11.03
CA PHE A 67 -12.22 11.32 10.85
C PHE A 67 -13.20 11.10 11.99
N PRO A 68 -14.51 10.90 11.72
CA PRO A 68 -15.51 10.61 12.74
C PRO A 68 -15.40 9.16 13.26
N ALA A 69 -14.23 8.78 13.77
CA ALA A 69 -13.88 7.42 14.21
C ALA A 69 -14.14 7.18 15.71
N ASN A 70 -15.06 7.93 16.33
CA ASN A 70 -15.43 7.71 17.73
C ASN A 70 -16.61 6.72 17.85
N LYS A 71 -16.68 6.03 19.00
CA LYS A 71 -17.66 4.95 19.23
C LYS A 71 -19.12 5.41 19.10
N ASN A 72 -19.43 6.66 19.42
CA ASN A 72 -20.78 7.19 19.40
C ASN A 72 -21.26 7.46 17.96
N GLU A 73 -20.42 8.13 17.17
CA GLU A 73 -20.63 8.36 15.73
C GLU A 73 -20.81 7.02 14.98
N ALA A 74 -20.00 6.02 15.32
CA ALA A 74 -20.12 4.69 14.74
C ALA A 74 -21.49 4.05 15.04
N LYS A 75 -21.94 4.09 16.30
CA LYS A 75 -23.23 3.53 16.72
C LYS A 75 -24.41 4.25 16.05
N GLU A 76 -24.37 5.58 16.01
CA GLU A 76 -25.38 6.40 15.34
C GLU A 76 -25.45 6.07 13.85
N PHE A 77 -24.29 5.97 13.19
CA PHE A 77 -24.18 5.62 11.78
C PHE A 77 -24.77 4.24 11.47
N PHE A 78 -24.43 3.22 12.28
CA PHE A 78 -25.03 1.89 12.12
C PHE A 78 -26.54 1.92 12.32
N LYS A 79 -27.03 2.60 13.37
CA LYS A 79 -28.48 2.73 13.61
C LYS A 79 -29.19 3.35 12.40
N ASN A 80 -28.61 4.39 11.80
CA ASN A 80 -29.16 5.07 10.64
C ASN A 80 -29.17 4.20 9.37
N ILE A 81 -28.16 3.33 9.20
CA ILE A 81 -28.14 2.33 8.13
C ILE A 81 -29.29 1.33 8.30
N PHE A 82 -29.46 0.77 9.50
CA PHE A 82 -30.49 -0.24 9.76
C PHE A 82 -31.91 0.34 9.81
N SER A 83 -32.10 1.60 10.19
CA SER A 83 -33.41 2.27 10.19
C SER A 83 -33.84 2.76 8.80
N GLY A 84 -32.98 2.66 7.78
CA GLY A 84 -33.24 3.18 6.43
C GLY A 84 -33.15 4.71 6.29
N SER A 85 -32.99 5.43 7.40
CA SER A 85 -32.85 6.90 7.46
C SER A 85 -31.58 7.40 6.78
N PHE A 86 -30.58 6.53 6.60
CA PHE A 86 -29.32 6.81 5.90
C PHE A 86 -29.50 7.33 4.46
N LYS A 87 -30.64 7.04 3.81
CA LYS A 87 -30.90 7.47 2.42
C LYS A 87 -31.11 8.97 2.26
N ASN A 88 -31.49 9.69 3.32
CA ASN A 88 -31.99 11.06 3.18
C ASN A 88 -30.96 12.14 3.58
N GLU A 89 -30.01 11.85 4.48
CA GLU A 89 -29.07 12.85 5.00
C GLU A 89 -27.62 12.36 4.97
N GLN A 90 -26.78 13.06 4.20
CA GLN A 90 -25.33 12.84 4.14
C GLN A 90 -24.65 13.82 5.10
N LYS A 91 -24.57 13.46 6.39
CA LYS A 91 -23.95 14.29 7.45
C LYS A 91 -22.44 14.48 7.26
N TYR A 92 -21.77 13.59 6.53
CA TYR A 92 -20.31 13.54 6.44
C TYR A 92 -19.79 13.97 5.06
N ILE A 93 -19.11 15.12 5.01
CA ILE A 93 -18.50 15.65 3.79
C ILE A 93 -17.25 14.87 3.39
N GLY A 94 -16.35 14.62 4.36
CA GLY A 94 -15.13 13.85 4.19
C GLY A 94 -15.38 12.34 4.27
N HIS A 95 -14.86 11.71 5.33
CA HIS A 95 -15.11 10.30 5.63
C HIS A 95 -16.34 10.15 6.53
N ASN A 96 -17.14 9.13 6.29
CA ASN A 96 -18.11 8.66 7.28
C ASN A 96 -17.43 7.77 8.34
N PRO A 97 -18.09 7.43 9.46
CA PRO A 97 -17.48 6.65 10.53
C PRO A 97 -16.95 5.29 10.07
N LEU A 98 -17.71 4.55 9.26
CA LEU A 98 -17.28 3.23 8.78
C LEU A 98 -16.07 3.33 7.83
N ALA A 99 -16.11 4.28 6.90
CA ALA A 99 -14.99 4.59 6.01
C ALA A 99 -13.74 4.99 6.79
N SER A 100 -13.91 5.73 7.91
CA SER A 100 -12.80 6.12 8.78
C SER A 100 -12.12 4.90 9.42
N TYR A 101 -12.88 3.94 9.93
CA TYR A 101 -12.32 2.69 10.47
C TYR A 101 -11.60 1.87 9.40
N VAL A 102 -12.21 1.71 8.22
CA VAL A 102 -11.59 0.98 7.11
C VAL A 102 -10.28 1.65 6.69
N MET A 103 -10.27 2.98 6.54
CA MET A 103 -9.06 3.72 6.21
C MET A 103 -7.96 3.57 7.27
N ILE A 104 -8.28 3.71 8.55
CA ILE A 104 -7.30 3.52 9.64
C ILE A 104 -6.77 2.09 9.65
N ALA A 105 -7.64 1.09 9.51
CA ALA A 105 -7.27 -0.31 9.43
C ALA A 105 -6.34 -0.57 8.24
N MET A 106 -6.66 -0.06 7.05
CA MET A 106 -5.81 -0.20 5.87
C MET A 106 -4.41 0.39 6.09
N LEU A 107 -4.28 1.55 6.73
CA LEU A 107 -2.97 2.15 7.03
C LEU A 107 -2.14 1.29 8.00
N ILE A 108 -2.77 0.80 9.08
CA ILE A 108 -2.11 -0.05 10.07
C ILE A 108 -1.70 -1.39 9.45
N VAL A 109 -2.61 -2.04 8.74
CA VAL A 109 -2.37 -3.33 8.09
C VAL A 109 -1.28 -3.19 7.04
N THR A 110 -1.31 -2.14 6.22
CA THR A 110 -0.25 -1.90 5.22
C THR A 110 1.12 -1.75 5.90
N PHE A 111 1.19 -1.01 7.03
CA PHE A 111 2.44 -0.90 7.79
C PHE A 111 2.95 -2.27 8.25
N ILE A 112 2.07 -3.11 8.80
CA ILE A 112 2.42 -4.47 9.23
C ILE A 112 2.90 -5.31 8.05
N VAL A 113 2.19 -5.30 6.92
CA VAL A 113 2.56 -6.03 5.69
C VAL A 113 3.95 -5.61 5.21
N ILE A 114 4.26 -4.31 5.19
CA ILE A 114 5.58 -3.83 4.76
C ILE A 114 6.68 -4.32 5.70
N VAL A 115 6.52 -4.13 7.02
CA VAL A 115 7.55 -4.51 8.00
C VAL A 115 7.81 -6.01 7.95
N THR A 116 6.75 -6.81 7.95
CA THR A 116 6.82 -8.27 7.88
C THR A 116 7.35 -8.76 6.54
N GLY A 117 7.05 -8.07 5.44
CA GLY A 117 7.57 -8.36 4.10
C GLY A 117 9.07 -8.11 4.00
N VAL A 118 9.57 -6.98 4.53
CA VAL A 118 11.01 -6.69 4.58
C VAL A 118 11.74 -7.76 5.39
N LEU A 119 11.18 -8.18 6.52
CA LEU A 119 11.76 -9.24 7.36
C LEU A 119 11.72 -10.61 6.67
N ALA A 120 10.59 -10.98 6.04
CA ALA A 120 10.47 -12.23 5.30
C ALA A 120 11.45 -12.30 4.12
N TYR A 121 11.52 -11.22 3.33
CA TYR A 121 12.45 -11.09 2.20
C TYR A 121 13.92 -11.15 2.63
N GLY A 122 14.24 -10.60 3.81
CA GLY A 122 15.56 -10.74 4.41
C GLY A 122 15.87 -12.15 4.89
N ILE A 123 15.00 -12.70 5.73
CA ILE A 123 15.23 -13.94 6.47
C ILE A 123 15.13 -15.18 5.59
N GLN A 124 14.16 -15.24 4.67
CA GLN A 124 13.90 -16.45 3.88
C GLN A 124 14.61 -16.43 2.53
N ASP A 125 14.70 -15.25 1.90
CA ASP A 125 15.34 -15.13 0.59
C ASP A 125 16.81 -14.68 0.69
N GLY A 126 17.27 -14.22 1.85
CA GLY A 126 18.60 -13.65 2.00
C GLY A 126 18.78 -12.38 1.16
N LYS A 127 17.71 -11.60 0.94
CA LYS A 127 17.70 -10.43 0.06
C LYS A 127 17.38 -9.13 0.80
N GLY A 128 17.91 -8.04 0.29
CA GLY A 128 17.59 -6.70 0.77
C GLY A 128 18.14 -6.35 2.15
N LEU A 129 17.51 -5.36 2.78
CA LEU A 129 18.00 -4.74 4.02
C LEU A 129 18.16 -5.70 5.20
N ALA A 130 17.30 -6.73 5.27
CA ALA A 130 17.30 -7.72 6.36
C ALA A 130 18.04 -9.02 5.99
N SER A 131 18.77 -9.06 4.88
CA SER A 131 19.50 -10.26 4.41
C SER A 131 20.50 -10.82 5.44
N PHE A 132 21.05 -9.96 6.29
CA PHE A 132 21.96 -10.37 7.38
C PHE A 132 21.30 -11.29 8.42
N LEU A 133 19.96 -11.30 8.52
CA LEU A 133 19.23 -12.18 9.43
C LEU A 133 19.09 -13.62 8.92
N ASN A 134 19.32 -13.86 7.62
CA ASN A 134 19.25 -15.20 7.04
C ASN A 134 20.37 -16.13 7.54
N ASP A 135 21.50 -15.61 8.03
CA ASP A 135 22.57 -16.44 8.65
C ASP A 135 22.34 -16.68 10.16
N SER A 136 21.28 -16.10 10.73
CA SER A 136 21.00 -16.17 12.16
C SER A 136 20.14 -17.38 12.54
N PHE A 137 19.81 -17.52 13.82
CA PHE A 137 18.85 -18.50 14.37
C PHE A 137 17.50 -18.51 13.62
N PHE A 138 17.17 -17.41 12.95
CA PHE A 138 15.91 -17.19 12.26
C PHE A 138 15.82 -17.79 10.85
N LYS A 139 16.87 -18.40 10.29
CA LYS A 139 16.89 -18.88 8.89
C LYS A 139 15.68 -19.74 8.50
N ASN A 140 15.27 -20.65 9.39
CA ASN A 140 14.13 -21.55 9.16
C ASN A 140 12.79 -20.98 9.66
N MET A 141 12.77 -19.73 10.14
CA MET A 141 11.58 -19.09 10.71
C MET A 141 10.63 -18.64 9.60
N LYS A 142 9.42 -19.21 9.62
CA LYS A 142 8.34 -18.84 8.69
C LYS A 142 7.41 -17.75 9.20
N LEU A 143 7.51 -17.39 10.48
CA LEU A 143 6.61 -16.48 11.18
C LEU A 143 6.33 -15.19 10.40
N PHE A 144 7.36 -14.46 9.96
CA PHE A 144 7.14 -13.19 9.28
C PHE A 144 6.50 -13.33 7.90
N LYS A 145 6.74 -14.44 7.18
CA LYS A 145 6.03 -14.74 5.93
C LYS A 145 4.57 -15.06 6.20
N GLU A 146 4.28 -15.88 7.21
CA GLU A 146 2.89 -16.22 7.57
C GLU A 146 2.10 -14.98 8.02
N ILE A 147 2.72 -14.10 8.82
CA ILE A 147 2.13 -12.82 9.20
C ILE A 147 1.92 -11.94 7.96
N HIS A 148 2.92 -11.85 7.08
CA HIS A 148 2.82 -11.07 5.84
C HIS A 148 1.66 -11.55 4.96
N GLU A 149 1.58 -12.85 4.68
CA GLU A 149 0.52 -13.46 3.87
C GLU A 149 -0.86 -13.27 4.50
N PHE A 150 -0.99 -13.45 5.81
CA PHE A 150 -2.26 -13.22 6.51
C PHE A 150 -2.72 -11.77 6.38
N PHE A 151 -1.85 -10.81 6.71
CA PHE A 151 -2.20 -9.39 6.67
C PHE A 151 -2.32 -8.85 5.24
N ALA A 152 -1.61 -9.42 4.25
CA ALA A 152 -1.79 -9.09 2.84
C ALA A 152 -3.18 -9.51 2.37
N ASN A 153 -3.63 -10.72 2.69
CA ASN A 153 -4.99 -11.17 2.40
C ASN A 153 -6.04 -10.33 3.13
N PHE A 154 -5.77 -9.98 4.39
CA PHE A 154 -6.65 -9.08 5.15
C PHE A 154 -6.71 -7.66 4.55
N LEU A 155 -5.61 -7.16 3.99
CA LEU A 155 -5.60 -5.89 3.26
C LEU A 155 -6.50 -5.95 2.02
N ILE A 156 -6.45 -7.04 1.25
CA ILE A 156 -7.35 -7.25 0.11
C ILE A 156 -8.81 -7.25 0.57
N PHE A 157 -9.12 -7.94 1.67
CA PHE A 157 -10.46 -7.90 2.27
C PHE A 157 -10.89 -6.47 2.61
N LEU A 158 -10.03 -5.67 3.23
CA LEU A 158 -10.33 -4.26 3.54
C LEU A 158 -10.52 -3.40 2.28
N ILE A 159 -9.75 -3.65 1.22
CA ILE A 159 -9.92 -2.98 -0.08
C ILE A 159 -11.29 -3.33 -0.68
N VAL A 160 -11.70 -4.60 -0.64
CA VAL A 160 -13.03 -5.01 -1.10
C VAL A 160 -14.13 -4.31 -0.29
N MET A 161 -14.00 -4.26 1.03
CA MET A 161 -14.93 -3.53 1.91
C MET A 161 -14.98 -2.04 1.57
N HIS A 162 -13.84 -1.41 1.28
CA HIS A 162 -13.77 -0.04 0.82
C HIS A 162 -14.52 0.18 -0.50
N LEU A 163 -14.31 -0.69 -1.49
CA LEU A 163 -15.00 -0.62 -2.79
C LEU A 163 -16.51 -0.84 -2.66
N VAL A 164 -16.94 -1.76 -1.80
CA VAL A 164 -18.36 -1.97 -1.46
C VAL A 164 -18.96 -0.71 -0.84
N GLY A 165 -18.24 -0.04 0.07
CA GLY A 165 -18.67 1.22 0.66
C GLY A 165 -18.85 2.32 -0.39
N ILE A 166 -17.95 2.41 -1.37
CA ILE A 166 -18.08 3.35 -2.50
C ILE A 166 -19.27 2.99 -3.39
N ALA A 167 -19.48 1.72 -3.70
CA ALA A 167 -20.62 1.27 -4.49
C ALA A 167 -21.95 1.60 -3.79
N PHE A 168 -22.01 1.42 -2.46
CA PHE A 168 -23.15 1.78 -1.64
C PHE A 168 -23.44 3.30 -1.69
N ASP A 169 -22.43 4.14 -1.47
CA ASP A 169 -22.57 5.60 -1.60
C ASP A 169 -22.97 6.01 -3.04
N ARG A 170 -22.43 5.34 -4.05
CA ARG A 170 -22.80 5.58 -5.46
C ARG A 170 -24.25 5.22 -5.76
N VAL A 171 -24.87 4.28 -5.05
CA VAL A 171 -26.28 3.91 -5.27
C VAL A 171 -27.22 4.83 -4.48
N PHE A 172 -26.93 5.06 -3.20
CA PHE A 172 -27.84 5.76 -2.28
C PHE A 172 -27.58 7.27 -2.16
N HIS A 173 -26.39 7.72 -2.52
CA HIS A 173 -25.92 9.10 -2.35
C HIS A 173 -25.38 9.74 -3.64
N LYS A 174 -25.96 9.34 -4.78
CA LYS A 174 -25.58 9.79 -6.14
C LYS A 174 -25.32 11.31 -6.25
N LYS A 175 -26.15 12.12 -5.59
CA LYS A 175 -26.09 13.59 -5.61
C LYS A 175 -24.77 14.18 -5.12
N HIS A 176 -24.03 13.44 -4.27
CA HIS A 176 -22.78 13.92 -3.68
C HIS A 176 -21.54 13.62 -4.53
N GLU A 177 -21.67 12.77 -5.55
CA GLU A 177 -20.58 12.41 -6.48
C GLU A 177 -19.27 11.96 -5.80
N THR A 178 -19.35 11.23 -4.68
CA THR A 178 -18.17 10.82 -3.89
C THR A 178 -17.13 10.06 -4.73
N LEU A 179 -17.54 9.15 -5.60
CA LEU A 179 -16.64 8.43 -6.51
C LEU A 179 -15.91 9.39 -7.46
N ASN A 180 -16.61 10.38 -8.03
CA ASN A 180 -15.98 11.35 -8.95
C ASN A 180 -15.05 12.30 -8.19
N SER A 181 -15.31 12.53 -6.91
CA SER A 181 -14.55 13.48 -6.10
C SER A 181 -13.09 13.08 -5.92
N ILE A 182 -12.76 11.78 -5.90
CA ILE A 182 -11.35 11.35 -5.84
C ILE A 182 -10.63 11.53 -7.18
N ALA A 183 -11.37 11.55 -8.29
CA ALA A 183 -10.79 11.80 -9.62
C ALA A 183 -10.63 13.30 -9.89
N THR A 184 -11.66 14.10 -9.60
CA THR A 184 -11.69 15.54 -9.94
C THR A 184 -11.21 16.45 -8.81
N GLY A 185 -11.33 16.00 -7.55
CA GLY A 185 -11.12 16.80 -6.34
C GLY A 185 -12.39 17.44 -5.79
N TYR A 186 -13.48 17.46 -6.57
CA TYR A 186 -14.70 18.20 -6.25
C TYR A 186 -15.83 17.28 -5.78
N LYS A 187 -16.53 17.68 -4.72
CA LYS A 187 -17.73 17.02 -4.21
C LYS A 187 -18.88 18.02 -4.25
N MET A 188 -20.12 17.53 -4.41
CA MET A 188 -21.30 18.38 -4.30
C MET A 188 -21.73 18.51 -2.83
N THR A 189 -21.77 19.74 -2.34
CA THR A 189 -22.11 20.12 -0.96
C THR A 189 -23.19 21.21 -0.94
N ASP A 190 -23.83 21.41 0.20
CA ASP A 190 -24.85 22.46 0.34
C ASP A 190 -24.22 23.85 0.48
N GLU A 191 -23.11 23.93 1.22
CA GLU A 191 -22.31 25.14 1.43
C GLU A 191 -20.90 25.00 0.82
N ASP A 192 -20.15 26.10 0.71
CA ASP A 192 -18.80 26.08 0.13
C ASP A 192 -17.79 25.64 1.17
N GLU A 193 -17.37 24.39 1.03
CA GLU A 193 -16.45 23.69 1.92
C GLU A 193 -15.07 23.50 1.27
N SER A 194 -14.73 24.36 0.31
CA SER A 194 -13.51 24.27 -0.47
C SER A 194 -12.25 24.48 0.38
N ILE A 195 -11.31 23.55 0.27
CA ILE A 195 -10.00 23.64 0.94
C ILE A 195 -8.99 24.46 0.12
N LYS A 196 -7.99 25.01 0.81
CA LYS A 196 -6.80 25.63 0.19
C LYS A 196 -5.55 25.05 0.82
N LEU A 197 -4.55 24.75 -0.02
CA LEU A 197 -3.25 24.26 0.45
C LEU A 197 -2.35 25.41 0.86
N SER A 198 -1.73 25.30 2.04
CA SER A 198 -0.68 26.20 2.50
C SER A 198 0.61 25.99 1.70
N PHE A 199 1.52 26.96 1.78
CA PHE A 199 2.83 26.86 1.13
C PHE A 199 3.63 25.65 1.63
N LEU A 200 3.66 25.42 2.95
CA LEU A 200 4.37 24.29 3.56
C LEU A 200 3.80 22.93 3.12
N GLN A 201 2.46 22.83 3.02
CA GLN A 201 1.80 21.61 2.51
C GLN A 201 2.20 21.32 1.07
N LYS A 202 2.25 22.34 0.20
CA LYS A 202 2.68 22.17 -1.19
C LYS A 202 4.15 21.71 -1.26
N LEU A 203 5.03 22.37 -0.51
CA LEU A 203 6.46 22.04 -0.49
C LEU A 203 6.70 20.60 -0.01
N PHE A 204 6.05 20.20 1.07
CA PHE A 204 6.13 18.83 1.58
C PHE A 204 5.67 17.80 0.56
N ALA A 205 4.51 18.01 -0.06
CA ALA A 205 3.99 17.09 -1.08
C ALA A 205 4.94 16.96 -2.28
N ILE A 206 5.45 18.08 -2.78
CA ILE A 206 6.42 18.10 -3.88
C ILE A 206 7.68 17.34 -3.49
N PHE A 207 8.23 17.61 -2.30
CA PHE A 207 9.44 16.94 -1.81
C PHE A 207 9.27 15.40 -1.77
N ILE A 208 8.17 14.91 -1.17
CA ILE A 208 7.95 13.47 -1.08
C ILE A 208 7.71 12.84 -2.45
N PHE A 209 6.96 13.49 -3.36
CA PHE A 209 6.77 12.94 -4.70
C PHE A 209 8.04 12.97 -5.56
N ILE A 210 8.91 13.98 -5.41
CA ILE A 210 10.24 13.97 -6.02
C ILE A 210 11.07 12.80 -5.47
N ALA A 211 11.07 12.60 -4.15
CA ALA A 211 11.78 11.47 -3.53
C ALA A 211 11.23 10.12 -4.00
N PHE A 212 9.92 10.00 -4.16
CA PHE A 212 9.26 8.81 -4.71
C PHE A 212 9.70 8.51 -6.15
N ILE A 213 9.70 9.51 -7.03
CA ILE A 213 10.16 9.35 -8.42
C ILE A 213 11.65 9.04 -8.47
N ALA A 214 12.47 9.72 -7.65
CA ALA A 214 13.89 9.45 -7.54
C ALA A 214 14.16 8.01 -7.08
N PHE A 215 13.37 7.49 -6.14
CA PHE A 215 13.43 6.10 -5.70
C PHE A 215 13.15 5.10 -6.83
N LEU A 216 12.14 5.37 -7.66
CA LEU A 216 11.84 4.53 -8.82
C LEU A 216 12.97 4.56 -9.85
N ILE A 217 13.47 5.74 -10.19
CA ILE A 217 14.60 5.92 -11.12
C ILE A 217 15.85 5.22 -10.58
N PHE A 218 16.12 5.33 -9.28
CA PHE A 218 17.24 4.65 -8.63
C PHE A 218 17.17 3.13 -8.81
N ASN A 219 16.01 2.52 -8.63
CA ASN A 219 15.85 1.07 -8.80
C ASN A 219 15.93 0.62 -10.25
N ILE A 220 15.59 1.50 -11.22
CA ILE A 220 15.81 1.22 -12.65
C ILE A 220 17.30 1.30 -12.99
N TYR A 221 18.01 2.31 -12.48
CA TYR A 221 19.43 2.53 -12.77
C TYR A 221 20.37 1.57 -12.01
N LYS A 222 19.99 1.18 -10.79
CA LYS A 222 20.72 0.24 -9.93
C LYS A 222 19.81 -0.94 -9.55
N PRO A 223 19.56 -1.87 -10.48
CA PRO A 223 18.64 -2.99 -10.28
C PRO A 223 19.06 -3.96 -9.16
N ASP A 224 20.35 -3.98 -8.79
CA ASP A 224 20.92 -4.87 -7.77
C ASP A 224 21.46 -4.07 -6.57
N ASN A 225 20.70 -3.06 -6.16
CA ASN A 225 21.03 -2.25 -4.98
C ASN A 225 20.75 -3.00 -3.66
N SER A 226 21.23 -2.47 -2.54
CA SER A 226 21.14 -3.08 -1.22
C SER A 226 19.70 -3.32 -0.70
N LEU A 227 18.68 -2.70 -1.30
CA LEU A 227 17.28 -2.92 -0.92
C LEU A 227 16.73 -4.23 -1.48
N VAL A 228 17.29 -4.72 -2.59
CA VAL A 228 16.76 -5.88 -3.32
C VAL A 228 17.78 -6.97 -3.61
N ALA A 229 19.07 -6.65 -3.56
CA ALA A 229 20.15 -7.58 -3.86
C ALA A 229 20.14 -8.81 -2.95
N SER A 230 20.49 -9.96 -3.51
CA SER A 230 20.75 -11.16 -2.72
C SER A 230 22.15 -11.10 -2.12
N LYS A 231 22.29 -11.60 -0.90
CA LYS A 231 23.62 -11.86 -0.33
C LYS A 231 24.32 -13.06 -0.99
N PHE A 232 23.55 -13.95 -1.62
CA PHE A 232 24.07 -15.13 -2.28
C PHE A 232 24.57 -14.78 -3.68
N LYS A 233 25.75 -15.31 -4.03
CA LYS A 233 26.28 -15.17 -5.37
C LYS A 233 25.63 -16.23 -6.28
N PRO A 234 25.18 -15.87 -7.49
CA PRO A 234 24.75 -16.86 -8.46
C PRO A 234 25.89 -17.83 -8.77
N THR A 235 25.62 -19.12 -8.62
CA THR A 235 26.56 -20.18 -8.97
C THR A 235 26.39 -20.54 -10.46
N ASP A 236 27.44 -20.41 -11.25
CA ASP A 236 27.45 -20.94 -12.62
C ASP A 236 27.89 -22.40 -12.60
N TYR A 237 26.92 -23.29 -12.43
CA TYR A 237 27.14 -24.73 -12.41
C TYR A 237 27.81 -25.26 -13.68
N LYS A 238 27.71 -24.55 -14.83
CA LYS A 238 28.39 -24.97 -16.05
C LYS A 238 29.90 -24.80 -15.95
N THR A 239 30.32 -23.76 -15.24
CA THR A 239 31.75 -23.52 -14.97
C THR A 239 32.27 -24.37 -13.82
N GLU A 240 31.45 -24.65 -12.81
CA GLU A 240 31.87 -25.45 -11.65
C GLU A 240 31.85 -26.97 -11.91
N ASN A 241 30.98 -27.45 -12.81
CA ASN A 241 30.79 -28.88 -13.07
C ASN A 241 30.86 -29.18 -14.57
N ILE A 242 31.99 -28.83 -15.19
CA ILE A 242 32.23 -29.00 -16.63
C ILE A 242 31.99 -30.46 -17.08
N ALA A 243 32.44 -31.43 -16.29
CA ALA A 243 32.22 -32.86 -16.59
C ALA A 243 30.74 -33.22 -16.64
N PHE A 244 29.93 -32.77 -15.67
CA PHE A 244 28.49 -32.98 -15.69
C PHE A 244 27.86 -32.35 -16.93
N VAL A 245 28.21 -31.11 -17.27
CA VAL A 245 27.63 -30.43 -18.44
C VAL A 245 27.95 -31.17 -19.73
N ASN A 246 29.18 -31.66 -19.87
CA ASN A 246 29.63 -32.33 -21.08
C ASN A 246 29.06 -33.75 -21.21
N GLU A 247 28.92 -34.48 -20.10
CA GLU A 247 28.58 -35.90 -20.13
C GLU A 247 27.10 -36.18 -19.83
N CYS A 248 26.47 -35.37 -18.96
CA CYS A 248 25.16 -35.65 -18.38
C CYS A 248 24.12 -34.54 -18.61
N GLY A 249 24.56 -33.31 -18.89
CA GLY A 249 23.72 -32.10 -18.94
C GLY A 249 22.75 -32.04 -20.11
N SER A 250 22.92 -32.90 -21.13
CA SER A 250 21.99 -33.03 -22.26
C SER A 250 20.69 -33.73 -21.89
N CYS A 251 20.72 -34.60 -20.86
CA CYS A 251 19.57 -35.40 -20.41
C CYS A 251 19.14 -35.11 -18.96
N HIS A 252 20.00 -34.48 -18.16
CA HIS A 252 19.75 -34.20 -16.75
C HIS A 252 19.84 -32.71 -16.44
N THR A 253 18.87 -32.19 -15.68
CA THR A 253 18.89 -30.82 -15.17
C THR A 253 19.57 -30.79 -13.79
N LEU A 254 20.60 -29.96 -13.64
CA LEU A 254 21.10 -29.62 -12.31
C LEU A 254 20.07 -28.75 -11.62
N TYR A 255 19.44 -29.32 -10.61
CA TYR A 255 18.83 -28.49 -9.60
C TYR A 255 19.96 -27.97 -8.72
N PRO A 256 20.03 -26.65 -8.46
CA PRO A 256 20.81 -26.20 -7.32
C PRO A 256 20.38 -27.06 -6.14
N THR A 257 21.34 -27.51 -5.32
CA THR A 257 20.95 -28.13 -4.07
C THR A 257 19.93 -27.19 -3.45
N LYS A 258 18.82 -27.73 -2.91
CA LYS A 258 18.09 -27.00 -1.87
C LYS A 258 19.04 -26.91 -0.68
N SER A 259 20.16 -26.19 -0.86
CA SER A 259 20.82 -25.51 0.22
C SER A 259 19.68 -24.75 0.84
N ILE A 260 19.32 -25.21 2.02
CA ILE A 260 18.51 -24.50 3.01
C ILE A 260 18.91 -23.04 2.84
N ALA A 261 18.09 -22.30 2.09
CA ALA A 261 18.35 -20.92 1.74
C ALA A 261 18.08 -20.08 2.98
#